data_AF-A0A433T716-F1
#
_entry.id   AF-A0A433T716-F1
#
_cell.length_a   1.000
_cell.length_b   1.000
_cell.length_c   1.000
_cell.angle_alpha   90.00
_cell.angle_beta   90.00
_cell.angle_gamma   90.00
#
_symmetry.space_group_name_H-M   'P 1'
#
loop_
_entity.id
_entity.type
_entity.pdbx_description
1 polymer ?
#
loop_
_entity_poly.entity_id
_entity_poly.type
_entity_poly.pdbx_seq_one_letter_code
_entity_poly.pdbx_strand_id
1 'polypeptide(L)'
;MKHKQSRLGRVPDEALRRACYTLRFLLAGHSKVRKSFYRMSGRVAVIGRNEGTNNIPEHSHLPNWWNQRARGLGGTPHAPVSSGGEENVLCYHRYNSFKIENYHFFLISNTTPGAAQGIPGWDRRLRALYARSKSRGLWANTYSMSTPEEYFVS
;
A
#
# COMPACT_ATOMS: atom_id res chain seq x y z
N MET A 1 18.71 -33.30 8.04
CA MET A 1 19.19 -32.32 7.04
C MET A 1 18.09 -32.14 5.99
N LYS A 2 17.36 -31.01 6.01
CA LYS A 2 16.35 -30.70 4.98
C LYS A 2 16.99 -29.75 3.97
N HIS A 3 16.95 -30.17 2.71
CA HIS A 3 17.65 -29.58 1.58
C HIS A 3 17.42 -28.07 1.44
N LYS A 4 18.56 -27.37 1.29
CA LYS A 4 18.65 -26.02 0.70
C LYS A 4 18.01 -26.06 -0.69
N GLN A 5 16.84 -25.47 -0.83
CA GLN A 5 16.37 -24.95 -2.11
C GLN A 5 16.83 -23.48 -2.16
N SER A 6 17.66 -23.14 -3.14
CA SER A 6 18.19 -21.79 -3.34
C SER A 6 17.04 -20.80 -3.57
N ARG A 7 16.65 -20.06 -2.53
CA ARG A 7 15.59 -19.03 -2.56
C ARG A 7 16.10 -17.70 -3.13
N LEU A 8 16.52 -17.68 -4.39
CA LEU A 8 16.77 -16.43 -5.09
C LEU A 8 15.47 -16.02 -5.80
N GLY A 9 14.69 -15.14 -5.16
CA GLY A 9 13.57 -14.43 -5.82
C GLY A 9 12.15 -14.73 -5.33
N ARG A 10 11.92 -15.48 -4.24
CA ARG A 10 10.56 -15.76 -3.74
C ARG A 10 10.30 -15.04 -2.42
N VAL A 11 9.19 -14.32 -2.36
CA VAL A 11 8.65 -13.72 -1.12
C VAL A 11 8.58 -14.76 0.00
N PRO A 12 9.12 -14.49 1.20
CA PRO A 12 9.00 -15.38 2.36
C PRO A 12 7.54 -15.62 2.77
N ASP A 13 7.20 -16.86 3.13
CA ASP A 13 5.87 -17.22 3.64
C ASP A 13 5.44 -16.36 4.84
N GLU A 14 6.38 -15.99 5.70
CA GLU A 14 6.13 -15.10 6.84
C GLU A 14 5.64 -13.72 6.39
N ALA A 15 6.17 -13.16 5.29
CA ALA A 15 5.71 -11.89 4.74
C ALA A 15 4.25 -12.03 4.26
N LEU A 16 3.93 -13.10 3.53
CA LEU A 16 2.57 -13.34 3.05
C LEU A 16 1.56 -13.51 4.20
N ARG A 17 1.94 -14.25 5.26
CA ARG A 17 1.09 -14.41 6.46
C ARG A 17 0.91 -13.09 7.21
N ARG A 18 1.99 -12.33 7.42
CA ARG A 18 1.94 -11.03 8.08
C ARG A 18 1.10 -10.04 7.28
N ALA A 19 1.22 -10.03 5.96
CA ALA A 19 0.41 -9.23 5.07
C ALA A 19 -1.09 -9.55 5.21
N CYS A 20 -1.44 -10.83 5.10
CA CYS A 20 -2.81 -11.32 5.26
C CYS A 20 -3.39 -10.95 6.63
N TYR A 21 -2.65 -11.21 7.72
CA TYR A 21 -3.09 -10.86 9.07
C TYR A 21 -3.36 -9.35 9.21
N THR A 22 -2.46 -8.52 8.71
CA THR A 22 -2.56 -7.07 8.88
C THR A 22 -3.71 -6.49 8.06
N LEU A 23 -3.92 -6.95 6.82
CA LEU A 23 -5.07 -6.56 6.01
C LEU A 23 -6.40 -6.96 6.68
N ARG A 24 -6.48 -8.19 7.21
CA ARG A 24 -7.66 -8.67 7.93
C ARG A 24 -7.94 -7.84 9.18
N PHE A 25 -6.91 -7.53 9.95
CA PHE A 25 -7.03 -6.71 11.16
C PHE A 25 -7.47 -5.28 10.84
N LEU A 26 -6.81 -4.61 9.90
CA LEU A 26 -7.14 -3.25 9.46
C LEU A 26 -8.60 -3.14 9.03
N LEU A 27 -9.08 -4.15 8.29
CA LEU A 27 -10.42 -4.12 7.75
C LEU A 27 -11.48 -4.73 8.69
N ALA A 28 -11.14 -5.24 9.87
CA ALA A 28 -12.05 -6.02 10.74
C ALA A 28 -13.32 -5.26 11.17
N GLY A 29 -13.22 -3.94 11.40
CA GLY A 29 -14.37 -3.09 11.73
C GLY A 29 -15.13 -2.51 10.52
N HIS A 30 -14.58 -2.64 9.31
CA HIS A 30 -15.00 -1.84 8.15
C HIS A 30 -15.69 -2.69 7.08
N SER A 31 -16.84 -3.28 7.41
CA SER A 31 -17.56 -4.21 6.51
C SER A 31 -17.92 -3.62 5.15
N LYS A 32 -18.28 -2.32 5.09
CA LYS A 32 -18.55 -1.61 3.82
C LYS A 32 -17.29 -1.51 2.95
N VAL A 33 -16.16 -1.18 3.56
CA VAL A 33 -14.85 -1.10 2.88
C VAL A 33 -14.42 -2.47 2.38
N ARG A 34 -14.53 -3.52 3.22
CA ARG A 34 -14.26 -4.91 2.81
C ARG A 34 -15.08 -5.33 1.61
N LYS A 35 -16.39 -5.11 1.65
CA LYS A 35 -17.31 -5.45 0.55
C LYS A 35 -16.93 -4.69 -0.72
N SER A 36 -16.55 -3.42 -0.61
CA SER A 36 -16.13 -2.66 -1.78
C SER A 36 -14.80 -3.15 -2.34
N PHE A 37 -13.81 -3.38 -1.48
CA PHE A 37 -12.51 -3.92 -1.86
C PHE A 37 -12.66 -5.27 -2.58
N TYR A 38 -13.54 -6.14 -2.06
CA TYR A 38 -13.90 -7.41 -2.72
C TYR A 38 -14.55 -7.21 -4.09
N ARG A 39 -15.56 -6.33 -4.22
CA ARG A 39 -16.24 -6.07 -5.50
C ARG A 39 -15.33 -5.51 -6.58
N MET A 40 -14.29 -4.77 -6.19
CA MET A 40 -13.29 -4.23 -7.11
C MET A 40 -12.20 -5.26 -7.49
N SER A 41 -12.27 -6.49 -7.00
CA SER A 41 -11.18 -7.47 -7.13
C SER A 41 -9.85 -6.95 -6.56
N GLY A 42 -9.94 -6.16 -5.48
CA GLY A 42 -8.80 -5.57 -4.79
C GLY A 42 -7.86 -6.64 -4.22
N ARG A 43 -6.56 -6.50 -4.48
CA ARG A 43 -5.51 -7.41 -4.00
C ARG A 43 -4.35 -6.65 -3.41
N VAL A 44 -3.70 -7.27 -2.43
CA VAL A 44 -2.42 -6.81 -1.89
C VAL A 44 -1.34 -7.80 -2.33
N ALA A 45 -0.34 -7.29 -3.04
CA ALA A 45 0.85 -7.99 -3.47
C ALA A 45 2.02 -7.61 -2.56
N VAL A 46 2.90 -8.59 -2.33
CA VAL A 46 4.18 -8.38 -1.66
C VAL A 46 5.26 -8.58 -2.70
N ILE A 47 6.17 -7.62 -2.82
CA ILE A 47 7.31 -7.67 -3.73
C ILE A 47 8.52 -8.20 -2.97
N GLY A 48 9.09 -9.29 -3.47
CA GLY A 48 10.25 -9.93 -2.88
C GLY A 48 11.50 -9.05 -2.97
N ARG A 49 12.51 -9.36 -2.16
CA ARG A 49 13.74 -8.53 -2.10
C ARG A 49 14.49 -8.39 -3.42
N ASN A 50 14.41 -9.40 -4.29
CA ASN A 50 15.07 -9.38 -5.60
C ASN A 50 14.09 -9.09 -6.76
N GLU A 51 12.87 -8.64 -6.43
CA GLU A 51 11.83 -8.29 -7.39
C GLU A 51 11.63 -6.76 -7.40
N GLY A 52 11.26 -6.25 -8.56
CA GLY A 52 10.86 -4.86 -8.77
C GLY A 52 9.34 -4.73 -8.94
N THR A 53 8.89 -3.49 -8.99
CA THR A 53 7.49 -3.11 -9.18
C THR A 53 6.89 -3.68 -10.45
N ASN A 54 7.62 -3.69 -11.56
CA ASN A 54 7.14 -4.26 -12.82
C ASN A 54 6.97 -5.79 -12.80
N ASN A 55 7.48 -6.50 -11.78
CA ASN A 55 7.23 -7.93 -11.62
C ASN A 55 5.79 -8.23 -11.19
N ILE A 56 5.07 -7.23 -10.67
CA ILE A 56 3.61 -7.33 -10.48
C ILE A 56 2.96 -7.17 -11.86
N PRO A 57 2.16 -8.16 -12.35
CA PRO A 57 1.59 -8.11 -13.69
C PRO A 57 0.80 -6.83 -13.98
N GLU A 58 0.04 -6.33 -12.99
CA GLU A 58 -0.77 -5.12 -13.11
C GLU A 58 0.07 -3.84 -13.17
N HIS A 59 1.34 -3.90 -12.82
CA HIS A 59 2.30 -2.78 -12.88
C HIS A 59 3.32 -2.94 -14.02
N SER A 60 3.21 -4.01 -14.83
CA SER A 60 4.15 -4.29 -15.94
C SER A 60 4.18 -3.20 -17.01
N HIS A 61 3.10 -2.43 -17.15
CA HIS A 61 3.00 -1.31 -18.08
C HIS A 61 3.76 -0.04 -17.62
N LEU A 62 4.18 0.02 -16.36
CA LEU A 62 4.90 1.16 -15.83
C LEU A 62 6.34 1.20 -16.38
N PRO A 63 6.90 2.38 -16.66
CA PRO A 63 8.30 2.48 -17.08
C PRO A 63 9.29 1.89 -16.06
N ASN A 64 10.39 1.30 -16.54
CA ASN A 64 11.37 0.58 -15.72
C ASN A 64 11.98 1.37 -14.55
N TRP A 65 11.99 2.71 -14.61
CA TRP A 65 12.48 3.54 -13.50
C TRP A 65 11.63 3.37 -12.22
N TRP A 66 10.39 2.85 -12.32
CA TRP A 66 9.58 2.49 -11.16
C TRP A 66 10.22 1.44 -10.26
N ASN A 67 11.00 0.50 -10.83
CA ASN A 67 11.72 -0.52 -10.05
C ASN A 67 12.76 0.10 -9.10
N GLN A 68 13.23 1.31 -9.40
CA GLN A 68 14.17 2.06 -8.55
C GLN A 68 13.48 3.10 -7.68
N ARG A 69 12.25 3.49 -8.02
CA ARG A 69 11.52 4.56 -7.32
C ARG A 69 10.77 4.07 -6.09
N ALA A 70 9.97 3.03 -6.24
CA ALA A 70 9.06 2.61 -5.19
C ALA A 70 8.62 1.19 -5.43
N ARG A 71 8.60 0.38 -4.37
CA ARG A 71 7.88 -0.89 -4.31
C ARG A 71 6.52 -0.78 -3.61
N GLY A 72 6.16 0.43 -3.15
CA GLY A 72 4.88 0.78 -2.56
C GLY A 72 3.99 1.48 -3.59
N LEU A 73 2.95 0.80 -4.12
CA LEU A 73 1.96 1.43 -5.00
C LEU A 73 0.53 1.20 -4.52
N GLY A 74 -0.24 2.30 -4.56
CA GLY A 74 -1.69 2.34 -4.40
C GLY A 74 -2.42 1.55 -5.47
N GLY A 75 -3.45 0.80 -5.09
CA GLY A 75 -4.36 0.18 -6.06
C GLY A 75 -5.27 1.23 -6.70
N THR A 76 -5.66 1.03 -7.96
CA THR A 76 -6.63 1.87 -8.66
C THR A 76 -7.79 1.04 -9.18
N PRO A 77 -8.92 1.63 -9.62
CA PRO A 77 -9.98 0.86 -10.26
C PRO A 77 -9.53 0.08 -11.51
N HIS A 78 -8.51 0.57 -12.23
CA HIS A 78 -7.97 -0.07 -13.43
C HIS A 78 -6.87 -1.09 -13.15
N ALA A 79 -6.10 -0.86 -12.08
CA ALA A 79 -5.09 -1.79 -11.57
C ALA A 79 -5.38 -2.01 -10.08
N PRO A 80 -6.34 -2.90 -9.72
CA PRO A 80 -6.80 -3.08 -8.35
C PRO A 80 -5.80 -3.92 -7.53
N VAL A 81 -4.50 -3.73 -7.80
CA VAL A 81 -3.40 -4.35 -7.08
C VAL A 81 -2.53 -3.29 -6.46
N SER A 82 -2.40 -3.48 -5.18
CA SER A 82 -1.59 -2.72 -4.27
C SER A 82 -0.32 -3.47 -3.96
N SER A 83 0.87 -2.89 -4.13
CA SER A 83 2.14 -3.65 -3.98
C SER A 83 3.08 -3.03 -2.98
N GLY A 84 3.69 -3.83 -2.09
CA GLY A 84 4.61 -3.36 -1.05
C GLY A 84 5.79 -4.31 -0.88
N GLY A 85 6.98 -3.80 -0.55
CA GLY A 85 8.17 -4.64 -0.36
C GLY A 85 8.11 -5.51 0.91
N GLU A 86 8.67 -6.72 0.85
CA GLU A 86 8.76 -7.64 2.00
C GLU A 86 9.47 -7.03 3.22
N GLU A 87 10.42 -6.12 3.01
CA GLU A 87 11.12 -5.38 4.06
C GLU A 87 10.21 -4.47 4.87
N ASN A 88 9.15 -3.94 4.25
CA ASN A 88 8.17 -3.12 4.95
C ASN A 88 7.24 -4.02 5.77
N VAL A 89 6.78 -5.13 5.18
CA VAL A 89 5.91 -6.12 5.82
C VAL A 89 6.54 -6.71 7.08
N LEU A 90 7.84 -7.03 7.01
CA LEU A 90 8.61 -7.70 8.06
C LEU A 90 9.49 -6.75 8.87
N CYS A 91 9.46 -5.45 8.56
CA CYS A 91 10.22 -4.41 9.23
C CYS A 91 11.75 -4.68 9.25
N TYR A 92 12.31 -5.09 8.12
CA TYR A 92 13.76 -5.31 8.01
C TYR A 92 14.52 -3.98 8.13
N HIS A 93 15.15 -3.73 9.27
CA HIS A 93 15.92 -2.50 9.53
C HIS A 93 17.08 -2.23 8.55
N ARG A 94 17.56 -3.25 7.82
CA ARG A 94 18.81 -3.20 7.05
C ARG A 94 18.66 -2.86 5.56
N TYR A 95 17.44 -2.78 5.02
CA TYR A 95 17.19 -2.58 3.58
C TYR A 95 16.47 -1.26 3.32
N ASN A 96 17.11 -0.17 3.73
CA ASN A 96 16.52 1.16 3.80
C ASN A 96 16.88 2.05 2.60
N SER A 97 16.79 1.53 1.37
CA SER A 97 16.86 2.35 0.14
C SER A 97 15.51 3.01 -0.20
N PHE A 98 14.40 2.44 0.28
CA PHE A 98 13.09 3.05 0.23
C PHE A 98 12.76 3.50 1.66
N LYS A 99 12.59 4.82 1.86
CA LYS A 99 12.25 5.40 3.17
C LYS A 99 11.08 4.62 3.76
N ILE A 100 11.18 4.26 5.04
CA ILE A 100 10.18 3.51 5.81
C ILE A 100 8.81 4.17 5.65
N GLU A 101 8.03 3.71 4.70
CA GLU A 101 6.59 3.74 4.79
C GLU A 101 6.24 2.57 5.70
N ASN A 102 5.73 2.86 6.91
CA ASN A 102 5.23 1.82 7.78
C ASN A 102 4.24 0.96 6.97
N TYR A 103 4.33 -0.37 7.05
CA TYR A 103 3.44 -1.28 6.32
C TYR A 103 1.94 -0.96 6.53
N HIS A 104 1.62 -0.33 7.66
CA HIS A 104 0.32 0.26 7.97
C HIS A 104 -0.12 1.35 6.97
N PHE A 105 0.72 2.36 6.74
CA PHE A 105 0.51 3.44 5.76
C PHE A 105 0.23 2.84 4.38
N PHE A 106 1.07 1.89 3.98
CA PHE A 106 0.93 1.17 2.74
C PHE A 106 -0.46 0.52 2.63
N LEU A 107 -0.86 -0.31 3.60
CA LEU A 107 -2.18 -0.96 3.56
C LEU A 107 -3.36 0.02 3.58
N ILE A 108 -3.25 1.17 4.25
CA ILE A 108 -4.30 2.20 4.22
C ILE A 108 -4.40 2.81 2.82
N SER A 109 -3.30 3.28 2.23
CA SER A 109 -3.28 3.84 0.86
C SER A 109 -3.96 2.94 -0.17
N ASN A 110 -3.80 1.65 0.03
CA ASN A 110 -4.32 0.60 -0.84
C ASN A 110 -5.79 0.27 -0.66
N THR A 111 -6.34 0.52 0.51
CA THR A 111 -7.77 0.30 0.80
C THR A 111 -8.59 1.58 0.58
N THR A 112 -7.93 2.73 0.38
CA THR A 112 -8.57 4.03 0.10
C THR A 112 -9.57 4.00 -1.06
N PRO A 113 -9.31 3.35 -2.22
CA PRO A 113 -10.33 3.23 -3.27
C PRO A 113 -11.58 2.47 -2.78
N GLY A 114 -11.39 1.46 -1.93
CA GLY A 114 -12.49 0.70 -1.31
C GLY A 114 -13.26 1.53 -0.29
N ALA A 115 -12.57 2.43 0.43
CA ALA A 115 -13.18 3.39 1.32
C ALA A 115 -13.99 4.44 0.55
N ALA A 116 -13.41 4.98 -0.54
CA ALA A 116 -14.05 5.95 -1.41
C ALA A 116 -15.36 5.43 -2.02
N GLN A 117 -15.40 4.16 -2.42
CA GLN A 117 -16.62 3.53 -2.94
C GLN A 117 -17.57 3.05 -1.84
N GLY A 118 -17.06 2.64 -0.68
CA GLY A 118 -17.86 2.06 0.40
C GLY A 118 -18.50 3.08 1.35
N ILE A 119 -17.99 4.32 1.39
CA ILE A 119 -18.37 5.34 2.37
C ILE A 119 -18.98 6.56 1.66
N PRO A 120 -20.29 6.82 1.84
CA PRO A 120 -20.93 8.00 1.24
C PRO A 120 -20.26 9.31 1.65
N GLY A 121 -19.96 10.14 0.65
CA GLY A 121 -19.36 11.46 0.84
C GLY A 121 -17.88 11.43 1.25
N TRP A 122 -17.18 10.30 1.07
CA TRP A 122 -15.75 10.13 1.38
C TRP A 122 -14.90 11.28 0.83
N ASP A 123 -14.89 11.46 -0.49
CA ASP A 123 -14.03 12.43 -1.17
C ASP A 123 -14.31 13.87 -0.69
N ARG A 124 -15.59 14.26 -0.62
CA ARG A 124 -16.00 15.57 -0.11
C ARG A 124 -15.47 15.82 1.32
N ARG A 125 -15.60 14.84 2.21
CA ARG A 125 -15.15 14.96 3.61
C ARG A 125 -13.63 15.03 3.69
N LEU A 126 -12.92 14.20 2.92
CA LEU A 126 -11.48 14.18 2.87
C LEU A 126 -10.91 15.53 2.38
N ARG A 127 -11.41 16.04 1.26
CA ARG A 127 -10.99 17.33 0.70
C ARG A 127 -11.25 18.48 1.67
N ALA A 128 -12.39 18.48 2.37
CA ALA A 128 -12.71 19.50 3.36
C ALA A 128 -11.72 19.47 4.54
N LEU A 129 -11.36 18.28 5.03
CA LEU A 129 -10.37 18.12 6.09
C LEU A 129 -8.97 18.54 5.63
N TYR A 130 -8.56 18.11 4.44
CA TYR A 130 -7.28 18.50 3.84
C TYR A 130 -7.17 20.03 3.72
N ALA A 131 -8.17 20.69 3.13
CA ALA A 131 -8.19 22.13 2.97
C ALA A 131 -8.12 22.88 4.31
N ARG A 132 -8.85 22.39 5.32
CA ARG A 132 -8.84 22.97 6.68
C ARG A 132 -7.48 22.80 7.37
N SER A 133 -6.84 21.64 7.22
CA SER A 133 -5.52 21.40 7.79
C SER A 133 -4.46 22.27 7.12
N LYS A 134 -4.53 22.37 5.78
CA LYS A 134 -3.64 23.19 4.97
C LYS A 134 -3.76 24.68 5.28
N SER A 135 -4.97 25.21 5.44
CA SER A 135 -5.17 26.63 5.78
C SER A 135 -4.64 27.00 7.17
N ARG A 136 -4.49 26.01 8.05
CA ARG A 136 -3.90 26.16 9.39
C ARG A 136 -2.39 25.92 9.42
N GLY A 137 -1.76 25.64 8.28
CA GLY A 137 -0.34 25.29 8.19
C GLY A 137 0.01 23.96 8.86
N LEU A 138 -0.98 23.11 9.17
CA LEU A 138 -0.72 21.80 9.76
C LEU A 138 0.01 20.91 8.76
N TRP A 139 1.05 20.20 9.22
CA TRP A 139 1.85 19.31 8.40
C TRP A 139 2.54 20.00 7.21
N ALA A 140 2.74 21.33 7.28
CA ALA A 140 3.46 22.07 6.26
C ALA A 140 4.86 21.47 6.01
N ASN A 141 5.28 21.45 4.75
CA ASN A 141 6.56 20.88 4.30
C ASN A 141 6.73 19.37 4.57
N THR A 142 5.64 18.64 4.79
CA THR A 142 5.63 17.16 4.87
C THR A 142 4.99 16.54 3.63
N TYR A 143 5.26 15.24 3.40
CA TYR A 143 4.65 14.47 2.31
C TYR A 143 3.12 14.41 2.41
N SER A 144 2.59 14.43 3.64
CA SER A 144 1.16 14.44 3.93
C SER A 144 0.43 15.65 3.35
N MET A 145 1.13 16.73 2.99
CA MET A 145 0.53 17.89 2.34
C MET A 145 0.61 17.89 0.81
N SER A 146 1.14 16.83 0.19
CA SER A 146 1.24 16.71 -1.27
C SER A 146 -0.12 16.55 -1.95
N THR A 147 -0.98 15.65 -1.46
CA THR A 147 -2.35 15.46 -1.97
C THR A 147 -3.33 15.12 -0.83
N PRO A 148 -4.66 15.22 -1.04
CA PRO A 148 -5.64 14.77 -0.05
C PRO A 148 -5.51 13.29 0.30
N GLU A 149 -5.13 12.45 -0.66
CA GLU A 149 -4.87 11.03 -0.44
C GLU A 149 -3.66 10.85 0.48
N GLU A 150 -2.55 11.54 0.20
CA GLU A 150 -1.35 11.50 1.05
C GLU A 150 -1.60 12.04 2.46
N TYR A 151 -2.49 13.02 2.60
CA TYR A 151 -2.96 13.51 3.89
C TYR A 151 -3.76 12.47 4.68
N PHE A 152 -4.56 11.64 4.01
CA PHE A 152 -5.37 10.61 4.67
C PHE A 152 -4.52 9.45 5.16
N VAL A 153 -3.51 9.08 4.38
CA VAL A 153 -2.74 7.86 4.61
C VAL A 153 -1.57 8.07 5.57
N SER A 154 -1.11 9.31 5.71
CA SER A 154 -0.07 9.75 6.66
C SER A 154 -0.59 9.93 8.07
#